data_AF-A0A6D0J7Y5-F1
#
_entry.id   AF-A0A6D0J7Y5-F1
#
_cell.length_a   1.000
_cell.length_b   1.000
_cell.length_c   1.000
_cell.angle_alpha   90.00
_cell.angle_beta   90.00
_cell.angle_gamma   90.00
#
_symmetry.space_group_name_H-M   'P 1'
#
loop_
_entity.id
_entity.type
_entity.pdbx_description
1 polymer ?
#
loop_
_entity_poly.entity_id
_entity_poly.type
_entity_poly.pdbx_seq_one_letter_code
_entity_poly.pdbx_strand_id
1 'polypeptide(L)'
;MAGKGLSTIGPLDLASLNDDNFVITIVFPHSTAKNYPMAVAIAELSDVNKIGEIAGKKFHLASFSKTPDQLSRAANLCYLVYGITGVQAFINGELVVNVQELSSSLGCYARSLKANNQQSYCECVSNYPGNYLLPCRLLRGWEGGVSDKLPFSLADQIQALAVSKGCSWCPNFHPEKMKRI
;
A
#
# COMPACT_ATOMS: atom_id res chain seq x y z
N MET A 1 -6.91 31.66 -18.93
CA MET A 1 -7.36 30.26 -18.68
C MET A 1 -6.70 29.37 -19.73
N ALA A 2 -5.51 28.86 -19.44
CA ALA A 2 -4.78 27.96 -20.34
C ALA A 2 -5.01 26.53 -19.86
N GLY A 3 -5.57 25.69 -20.73
CA GLY A 3 -5.77 24.27 -20.44
C GLY A 3 -4.42 23.60 -20.22
N LYS A 4 -4.24 22.95 -19.06
CA LYS A 4 -3.13 22.03 -18.83
C LYS A 4 -3.26 20.88 -19.83
N GLY A 5 -2.38 20.87 -20.83
CA GLY A 5 -2.31 19.80 -21.82
C GLY A 5 -2.10 18.46 -21.13
N LEU A 6 -2.84 17.44 -21.60
CA LEU A 6 -2.66 16.05 -21.21
C LEU A 6 -1.22 15.62 -21.53
N SER A 7 -0.38 15.44 -20.50
CA SER A 7 0.93 14.82 -20.66
C SER A 7 0.72 13.32 -20.85
N THR A 8 0.94 12.81 -22.06
CA THR A 8 0.95 11.38 -22.37
C THR A 8 1.85 10.64 -21.38
N ILE A 9 1.31 9.66 -20.65
CA ILE A 9 2.10 8.70 -19.87
C ILE A 9 3.00 7.95 -20.86
N GLY A 10 4.27 8.31 -20.91
CA GLY A 10 5.27 7.60 -21.69
C GLY A 10 5.81 6.39 -20.92
N PRO A 11 6.52 5.45 -21.57
CA PRO A 11 7.28 4.40 -20.88
C PRO A 11 8.24 4.94 -19.80
N LEU A 12 8.70 6.19 -19.98
CA LEU A 12 9.57 6.93 -19.07
C LEU A 12 8.87 7.41 -17.78
N ASP A 13 7.53 7.55 -17.75
CA ASP A 13 6.82 7.94 -16.54
C ASP A 13 6.71 6.79 -15.53
N LEU A 14 6.71 5.53 -16.00
CA LEU A 14 6.81 4.37 -15.11
C LEU A 14 8.20 4.23 -14.47
N ALA A 15 9.26 4.75 -15.13
CA ALA A 15 10.60 4.79 -14.55
C ALA A 15 10.74 5.85 -13.44
N SER A 16 9.90 6.90 -13.45
CA SER A 16 9.83 7.92 -12.40
C SER A 16 9.11 7.48 -11.12
N LEU A 17 8.58 6.24 -11.10
CA LEU A 17 7.92 5.62 -9.93
C LEU A 17 8.88 5.25 -8.80
N ASN A 18 10.18 5.40 -9.01
CA ASN A 18 11.27 5.15 -8.06
C ASN A 18 11.75 6.41 -7.33
N ASP A 19 10.99 7.50 -7.37
CA ASP A 19 11.32 8.66 -6.52
C ASP A 19 11.03 8.32 -5.05
N ASP A 20 12.07 8.33 -4.22
CA ASP A 20 12.05 8.03 -2.78
C ASP A 20 11.03 8.87 -1.98
N ASN A 21 10.55 9.97 -2.58
CA ASN A 21 9.52 10.84 -2.02
C ASN A 21 8.11 10.23 -2.02
N PHE A 22 7.81 9.27 -2.90
CA PHE A 22 6.49 8.64 -3.01
C PHE A 22 6.47 7.25 -2.38
N VAL A 23 5.40 6.94 -1.65
CA VAL A 23 5.18 5.58 -1.11
C VAL A 23 4.56 4.70 -2.17
N ILE A 24 3.61 5.26 -2.90
CA ILE A 24 2.75 4.49 -3.78
C ILE A 24 2.34 5.30 -5.00
N THR A 25 2.30 4.62 -6.14
CA THR A 25 1.62 5.10 -7.33
C THR A 25 0.55 4.12 -7.77
N ILE A 26 -0.62 4.63 -8.14
CA ILE A 26 -1.76 3.86 -8.62
C ILE A 26 -2.06 4.29 -10.04
N VAL A 27 -2.07 3.33 -10.95
CA VAL A 27 -2.44 3.49 -12.35
C VAL A 27 -3.77 2.80 -12.58
N PHE A 28 -4.77 3.50 -13.10
CA PHE A 28 -6.09 2.93 -13.35
C PHE A 28 -6.72 3.45 -14.64
N PRO A 29 -7.37 2.59 -15.44
CA PRO A 29 -7.97 3.01 -16.69
C PRO A 29 -9.24 3.84 -16.46
N HIS A 30 -9.64 4.55 -17.51
CA HIS A 30 -11.02 5.02 -17.60
C HIS A 30 -12.00 3.84 -17.48
N SER A 31 -13.06 4.02 -16.70
CA SER A 31 -14.01 2.95 -16.36
C SER A 31 -15.43 3.47 -16.25
N THR A 32 -16.41 2.60 -16.53
CA THR A 32 -17.85 2.85 -16.34
C THR A 32 -18.34 2.46 -14.94
N ALA A 33 -17.46 1.94 -14.07
CA ALA A 33 -17.81 1.56 -12.71
C ALA A 33 -18.40 2.74 -11.92
N LYS A 34 -19.41 2.48 -11.09
CA LYS A 34 -20.11 3.52 -10.31
C LYS A 34 -19.17 4.35 -9.43
N ASN A 35 -18.11 3.73 -8.91
CA ASN A 35 -17.14 4.38 -8.01
C ASN A 35 -16.08 5.20 -8.77
N TYR A 36 -16.01 5.09 -10.09
CA TYR A 36 -14.98 5.73 -10.90
C TYR A 36 -14.92 7.27 -10.75
N PRO A 37 -16.04 8.02 -10.76
CA PRO A 37 -15.98 9.47 -10.58
C PRO A 37 -15.35 9.88 -9.24
N MET A 38 -15.63 9.11 -8.17
CA MET A 38 -15.02 9.32 -6.86
C MET A 38 -13.53 8.97 -6.88
N ALA A 39 -13.14 7.90 -7.58
CA ALA A 39 -11.73 7.53 -7.75
C ALA A 39 -10.94 8.66 -8.43
N VAL A 40 -11.50 9.26 -9.48
CA VAL A 40 -10.90 10.42 -10.18
C VAL A 40 -10.76 11.61 -9.23
N ALA A 41 -11.82 11.95 -8.46
CA ALA A 41 -11.76 13.05 -7.51
C ALA A 41 -10.68 12.86 -6.43
N ILE A 42 -10.45 11.61 -5.97
CA ILE A 42 -9.35 11.31 -5.04
C ILE A 42 -7.99 11.40 -5.74
N ALA A 43 -7.86 10.91 -6.97
CA ALA A 43 -6.64 10.97 -7.76
C ALA A 43 -6.21 12.42 -8.05
N GLU A 44 -7.15 13.33 -8.30
CA GLU A 44 -6.88 14.77 -8.49
C GLU A 44 -6.27 15.45 -7.25
N LEU A 45 -6.44 14.85 -6.07
CA LEU A 45 -5.91 15.35 -4.80
C LEU A 45 -4.59 14.67 -4.40
N SER A 46 -4.05 13.81 -5.26
CA SER A 46 -2.73 13.20 -5.09
C SER A 46 -1.60 14.22 -5.31
N ASP A 47 -0.38 13.89 -4.87
CA ASP A 47 0.77 14.77 -5.06
C ASP A 47 1.16 14.88 -6.54
N VAL A 48 0.97 13.80 -7.30
CA VAL A 48 1.15 13.78 -8.76
C VAL A 48 -0.06 13.13 -9.41
N ASN A 49 -0.79 13.89 -10.21
CA ASN A 49 -1.86 13.38 -11.06
C ASN A 49 -1.52 13.60 -12.53
N LYS A 50 -1.46 12.51 -13.31
CA LYS A 50 -1.25 12.53 -14.77
C LYS A 50 -2.32 11.69 -15.45
N ILE A 51 -2.69 12.09 -16.67
CA ILE A 51 -3.58 11.32 -17.53
C ILE A 51 -2.83 11.04 -18.83
N GLY A 52 -2.70 9.76 -19.17
CA GLY A 52 -2.03 9.31 -20.38
C GLY A 52 -2.83 8.30 -21.18
N GLU A 53 -2.20 7.78 -22.22
CA GLU A 53 -2.81 6.83 -23.14
C GLU A 53 -1.85 5.66 -23.39
N ILE A 54 -2.35 4.43 -23.23
CA ILE A 54 -1.60 3.19 -23.48
C ILE A 54 -2.48 2.33 -24.39
N ALA A 55 -1.96 1.98 -25.58
CA ALA A 55 -2.68 1.19 -26.59
C ALA A 55 -4.11 1.70 -26.89
N GLY A 56 -4.28 3.01 -27.06
CA GLY A 56 -5.58 3.62 -27.37
C GLY A 56 -6.51 3.82 -26.16
N LYS A 57 -6.09 3.42 -24.95
CA LYS A 57 -6.89 3.50 -23.73
C LYS A 57 -6.33 4.56 -22.79
N LYS A 58 -7.21 5.38 -22.22
CA LYS A 58 -6.82 6.42 -21.25
C LYS A 58 -6.61 5.83 -19.86
N PHE A 59 -5.52 6.23 -19.23
CA PHE A 59 -5.15 5.87 -17.86
C PHE A 59 -4.91 7.11 -17.02
N HIS A 60 -5.30 7.01 -15.75
CA HIS A 60 -4.92 7.93 -14.68
C HIS A 60 -3.72 7.36 -13.96
N LEU A 61 -2.77 8.22 -13.58
CA LEU A 61 -1.64 7.92 -12.72
C LEU A 61 -1.69 8.89 -11.55
N ALA A 62 -1.77 8.33 -10.34
CA ALA A 62 -1.83 9.09 -9.09
C ALA A 62 -0.72 8.61 -8.14
N SER A 63 0.19 9.50 -7.74
CA SER A 63 1.29 9.21 -6.79
C SER A 63 1.09 9.95 -5.47
N PHE A 64 1.40 9.25 -4.37
CA PHE A 64 1.13 9.69 -3.00
C PHE A 64 2.39 9.60 -2.14
N SER A 65 2.71 10.70 -1.47
CA SER A 65 3.82 10.84 -0.53
C SER A 65 3.55 10.16 0.82
N LYS A 66 4.56 10.15 1.69
CA LYS A 66 4.55 9.52 3.03
C LYS A 66 3.68 10.25 4.06
N THR A 67 2.94 11.29 3.68
CA THR A 67 2.14 12.07 4.64
C THR A 67 0.85 11.32 5.04
N PRO A 68 0.33 11.50 6.27
CA PRO A 68 -0.88 10.80 6.71
C PRO A 68 -2.10 11.03 5.81
N ASP A 69 -2.25 12.23 5.27
CA ASP A 69 -3.38 12.57 4.40
C ASP A 69 -3.22 11.92 3.02
N GLN A 70 -2.03 11.94 2.43
CA GLN A 70 -1.78 11.29 1.13
C GLN A 70 -1.90 9.77 1.24
N LEU A 71 -1.41 9.16 2.31
CA LEU A 71 -1.61 7.73 2.57
C LEU A 71 -3.09 7.37 2.76
N SER A 72 -3.87 8.22 3.44
CA SER A 72 -5.32 8.01 3.59
C SER A 72 -6.03 8.11 2.23
N ARG A 73 -5.63 9.05 1.37
CA ARG A 73 -6.15 9.17 0.00
C ARG A 73 -5.79 7.97 -0.85
N ALA A 74 -4.54 7.50 -0.79
CA ALA A 74 -4.09 6.30 -1.49
C ALA A 74 -4.89 5.06 -1.07
N ALA A 75 -5.10 4.87 0.25
CA ALA A 75 -5.89 3.77 0.78
C ALA A 75 -7.34 3.79 0.24
N ASN A 76 -7.96 4.98 0.22
CA ASN A 76 -9.30 5.17 -0.32
C ASN A 76 -9.34 4.96 -1.84
N LEU A 77 -8.32 5.40 -2.57
CA LEU A 77 -8.24 5.18 -4.01
C LEU A 77 -8.16 3.68 -4.32
N CYS A 78 -7.28 2.93 -3.65
CA CYS A 78 -7.20 1.47 -3.77
C CYS A 78 -8.56 0.79 -3.55
N TYR A 79 -9.33 1.26 -2.55
CA TYR A 79 -10.68 0.76 -2.29
C TYR A 79 -11.67 1.08 -3.41
N LEU A 80 -11.64 2.31 -3.94
CA LEU A 80 -12.56 2.77 -4.98
C LEU A 80 -12.32 2.12 -6.34
N VAL A 81 -11.06 1.83 -6.68
CA VAL A 81 -10.69 1.18 -7.94
C VAL A 81 -10.73 -0.35 -7.86
N TYR A 82 -11.08 -0.91 -6.70
CA TYR A 82 -11.22 -2.34 -6.54
C TYR A 82 -12.22 -2.93 -7.54
N GLY A 83 -11.80 -4.01 -8.21
CA GLY A 83 -12.60 -4.69 -9.25
C GLY A 83 -12.57 -4.02 -10.63
N ILE A 84 -11.91 -2.88 -10.82
CA ILE A 84 -11.68 -2.31 -12.14
C ILE A 84 -10.52 -3.07 -12.82
N THR A 85 -10.79 -3.70 -13.97
CA THR A 85 -9.77 -4.42 -14.74
C THR A 85 -8.70 -3.47 -15.27
N GLY A 86 -7.43 -3.85 -15.10
CA GLY A 86 -6.28 -3.07 -15.58
C GLY A 86 -5.72 -2.05 -14.59
N VAL A 87 -6.20 -2.05 -13.34
CA VAL A 87 -5.56 -1.31 -12.25
C VAL A 87 -4.21 -1.94 -11.92
N GLN A 88 -3.20 -1.09 -11.71
CA GLN A 88 -1.88 -1.46 -11.23
C GLN A 88 -1.50 -0.52 -10.08
N ALA A 89 -0.82 -1.05 -9.07
CA ALA A 89 -0.25 -0.26 -7.99
C ALA A 89 1.22 -0.60 -7.83
N PHE A 90 2.03 0.40 -7.48
CA PHE A 90 3.47 0.27 -7.35
C PHE A 90 3.92 0.88 -6.03
N ILE A 91 4.80 0.19 -5.31
CA ILE A 91 5.47 0.71 -4.11
C ILE A 91 6.97 0.63 -4.36
N ASN A 92 7.69 1.75 -4.21
CA ASN A 92 9.11 1.83 -4.52
C ASN A 92 9.44 1.23 -5.90
N GLY A 93 8.59 1.51 -6.91
CA GLY A 93 8.66 0.96 -8.27
C GLY A 93 8.34 -0.53 -8.44
N GLU A 94 8.10 -1.29 -7.38
CA GLU A 94 7.71 -2.69 -7.47
C GLU A 94 6.20 -2.83 -7.61
N LEU A 95 5.77 -3.68 -8.55
CA LEU A 95 4.36 -3.96 -8.78
C LEU A 95 3.75 -4.70 -7.57
N VAL A 96 2.68 -4.15 -7.03
CA VAL A 96 1.87 -4.77 -5.99
C VAL A 96 0.80 -5.64 -6.63
N VAL A 97 0.85 -6.93 -6.37
CA VAL A 97 -0.09 -7.91 -6.96
C VAL A 97 -1.50 -7.77 -6.39
N ASN A 98 -1.63 -7.43 -5.11
CA ASN A 98 -2.91 -7.33 -4.42
C ASN A 98 -3.22 -5.89 -3.96
N VAL A 99 -3.92 -5.13 -4.80
CA VAL A 99 -4.33 -3.75 -4.52
C VAL A 99 -5.33 -3.66 -3.35
N GLN A 100 -6.07 -4.73 -3.05
CA GLN A 100 -7.03 -4.73 -1.94
C GLN A 100 -6.32 -4.78 -0.58
N GLU A 101 -5.34 -5.67 -0.43
CA GLU A 101 -4.50 -5.74 0.77
C GLU A 101 -3.75 -4.44 1.01
N LEU A 102 -3.35 -3.79 -0.08
CA LEU A 102 -2.68 -2.50 -0.06
C LEU A 102 -3.54 -1.39 0.57
N SER A 103 -4.85 -1.36 0.28
CA SER A 103 -5.78 -0.41 0.93
C SER A 103 -5.72 -0.53 2.46
N SER A 104 -5.69 -1.76 2.97
CA SER A 104 -5.66 -2.04 4.41
C SER A 104 -4.32 -1.64 5.04
N SER A 105 -3.19 -1.97 4.39
CA SER A 105 -1.85 -1.64 4.89
C SER A 105 -1.56 -0.14 4.86
N LEU A 106 -1.96 0.56 3.79
CA LEU A 106 -1.86 2.03 3.70
C LEU A 106 -2.68 2.72 4.78
N GLY A 107 -3.95 2.32 4.96
CA GLY A 107 -4.82 2.90 5.97
C GLY A 107 -4.34 2.63 7.40
N CYS A 108 -3.72 1.46 7.63
CA CYS A 108 -3.05 1.17 8.89
C CYS A 108 -1.84 2.07 9.13
N TYR A 109 -0.96 2.23 8.12
CA TYR A 109 0.22 3.08 8.23
C TYR A 109 -0.16 4.55 8.46
N ALA A 110 -1.12 5.08 7.70
CA ALA A 110 -1.65 6.44 7.87
C ALA A 110 -2.14 6.71 9.31
N ARG A 111 -2.83 5.74 9.91
CA ARG A 111 -3.28 5.84 11.31
C ARG A 111 -2.12 5.75 12.30
N SER A 112 -1.11 4.93 12.03
CA SER A 112 0.08 4.83 12.89
C SER A 112 0.84 6.15 12.99
N LEU A 113 0.92 6.92 11.89
CA LEU A 113 1.57 8.23 11.86
C LEU A 113 0.84 9.30 12.70
N LYS A 114 -0.43 9.05 13.06
CA LYS A 114 -1.23 9.93 13.95
C LYS A 114 -1.07 9.59 15.43
N ALA A 115 -0.41 8.48 15.76
CA ALA A 115 -0.19 8.07 17.14
C ALA A 115 1.02 8.79 17.76
N ASN A 116 0.94 9.14 19.04
CA ASN A 116 2.06 9.74 19.78
C ASN A 116 3.30 8.83 19.79
N ASN A 117 3.09 7.51 19.86
CA ASN A 117 4.14 6.50 19.74
C ASN A 117 3.70 5.48 18.67
N GLN A 118 4.33 5.53 17.50
CA GLN A 118 3.97 4.68 16.36
C GLN A 118 4.18 3.18 16.65
N GLN A 119 5.23 2.82 17.39
CA GLN A 119 5.48 1.42 17.77
C GLN A 119 4.36 0.88 18.65
N SER A 120 3.85 1.67 19.59
CA SER A 120 2.72 1.25 20.44
C SER A 120 1.43 1.00 19.63
N TYR A 121 1.27 1.68 18.49
CA TYR A 121 0.17 1.42 17.56
C TYR A 121 0.39 0.15 16.73
N CYS A 122 1.62 -0.08 16.28
CA CYS A 122 1.98 -1.17 15.36
C CYS A 122 2.17 -2.51 16.07
N GLU A 123 2.79 -2.53 17.25
CA GLU A 123 3.10 -3.75 17.97
C GLU A 123 1.84 -4.27 18.69
N CYS A 124 1.63 -5.59 18.68
CA CYS A 124 0.51 -6.20 19.40
C CYS A 124 0.86 -7.59 19.92
N VAL A 125 0.17 -8.04 20.95
CA VAL A 125 0.31 -9.41 21.46
C VAL A 125 -0.63 -10.35 20.71
N SER A 126 -0.09 -11.47 20.21
CA SER A 126 -0.88 -12.62 19.77
C SER A 126 -0.74 -13.74 20.80
N ASN A 127 -1.85 -14.41 21.12
CA ASN A 127 -1.89 -15.49 22.11
C ASN A 127 -1.96 -16.90 21.48
N TYR A 128 -1.87 -17.00 20.15
CA TYR A 128 -1.99 -18.28 19.44
C TYR A 128 -0.85 -18.44 18.41
N PRO A 129 -0.14 -19.58 18.36
CA PRO A 129 -0.18 -20.75 19.27
C PRO A 129 0.60 -20.55 20.60
N GLY A 130 0.95 -19.30 20.94
CA GLY A 130 1.63 -18.91 22.18
C GLY A 130 1.62 -17.38 22.30
N ASN A 131 2.18 -16.83 23.39
CA ASN A 131 2.28 -15.39 23.58
C ASN A 131 3.48 -14.84 22.81
N TYR A 132 3.22 -14.04 21.78
CA TYR A 132 4.24 -13.37 21.00
C TYR A 132 4.00 -11.87 20.95
N LEU A 133 5.08 -11.10 21.02
CA LEU A 133 5.09 -9.72 20.54
C LEU A 133 5.16 -9.75 19.01
N LEU A 134 4.09 -9.33 18.35
CA LEU A 134 4.07 -9.15 16.90
C LEU A 134 4.52 -7.73 16.54
N PRO A 135 5.37 -7.56 15.50
CA PRO A 135 5.83 -6.25 15.04
C PRO A 135 4.81 -5.51 14.15
N CYS A 136 3.66 -6.12 13.86
CA CYS A 136 2.60 -5.52 13.04
C CYS A 136 1.21 -5.97 13.46
N ARG A 137 0.33 -5.02 13.75
CA ARG A 137 -1.05 -5.24 14.18
C ARG A 137 -1.94 -5.88 13.11
N LEU A 138 -1.58 -5.74 11.83
CA LEU A 138 -2.32 -6.37 10.74
C LEU A 138 -2.10 -7.88 10.68
N LEU A 139 -1.06 -8.37 11.36
CA LEU A 139 -0.77 -9.79 11.48
C LEU A 139 -1.51 -10.43 12.68
N ARG A 140 -2.27 -9.63 13.44
CA ARG A 140 -3.10 -10.11 14.55
C ARG A 140 -4.19 -11.03 14.00
N GLY A 141 -4.27 -12.25 14.55
CA GLY A 141 -5.28 -13.24 14.15
C GLY A 141 -4.82 -14.19 13.04
N TRP A 142 -3.53 -14.19 12.67
CA TRP A 142 -3.01 -15.23 11.80
C TRP A 142 -2.68 -16.48 12.61
N GLU A 143 -3.62 -17.41 12.60
CA GLU A 143 -3.45 -18.72 13.20
C GLU A 143 -2.55 -19.57 12.29
N GLY A 144 -1.33 -19.87 12.74
CA GLY A 144 -0.65 -21.09 12.31
C GLY A 144 0.53 -21.01 11.35
N GLY A 145 1.20 -19.87 11.13
CA GLY A 145 2.46 -19.94 10.36
C GLY A 145 3.65 -19.17 10.90
N VAL A 146 3.66 -18.96 12.21
CA VAL A 146 4.92 -18.81 12.94
C VAL A 146 5.04 -19.95 13.95
N SER A 147 6.22 -20.53 14.05
CA SER A 147 6.48 -21.70 14.88
C SER A 147 7.95 -21.76 15.29
N ASP A 148 8.20 -21.93 16.59
CA ASP A 148 9.54 -22.19 17.14
C ASP A 148 10.12 -23.54 16.67
N LYS A 149 9.30 -24.40 16.03
CA LYS A 149 9.73 -25.73 15.56
C LYS A 149 10.29 -25.71 14.14
N LEU A 150 10.11 -24.62 13.40
CA LEU A 150 10.67 -24.50 12.06
C LEU A 150 12.16 -24.14 12.14
N PRO A 151 12.98 -24.54 11.15
CA PRO A 151 14.42 -24.26 11.16
C PRO A 151 14.77 -22.79 10.83
N PHE A 152 13.77 -21.92 10.72
CA PHE A 152 13.91 -20.51 10.34
C PHE A 152 13.69 -19.60 11.53
N SER A 153 14.33 -18.43 11.54
CA SER A 153 14.15 -17.47 12.64
C SER A 153 12.70 -16.95 12.69
N LEU A 154 12.23 -16.53 13.88
CA LEU A 154 10.91 -15.90 14.01
C LEU A 154 10.78 -14.65 13.13
N ALA A 155 11.89 -13.89 12.97
CA ALA A 155 11.95 -12.71 12.11
C ALA A 155 11.72 -13.07 10.62
N ASP A 156 12.33 -14.15 10.13
CA ASP A 156 12.12 -14.61 8.74
C ASP A 156 10.69 -15.10 8.53
N GLN A 157 10.16 -15.85 9.49
CA GLN A 157 8.79 -16.38 9.41
C GLN A 157 7.75 -15.25 9.38
N ILE A 158 7.89 -14.22 10.23
CA ILE A 158 6.96 -13.09 10.24
C ILE A 158 7.14 -12.15 9.05
N GLN A 159 8.36 -12.04 8.52
CA GLN A 159 8.61 -11.31 7.28
C GLN A 159 7.88 -11.99 6.12
N ALA A 160 8.00 -13.32 5.99
CA ALA A 160 7.30 -14.08 4.96
C ALA A 160 5.77 -13.95 5.08
N LEU A 161 5.25 -13.98 6.31
CA LEU A 161 3.84 -13.69 6.56
C LEU A 161 3.46 -12.28 6.11
N ALA A 162 4.25 -11.26 6.46
CA ALA A 162 3.97 -9.87 6.07
C ALA A 162 3.95 -9.67 4.55
N VAL A 163 4.78 -10.39 3.80
CA VAL A 163 4.74 -10.44 2.33
C VAL A 163 3.40 -11.02 1.87
N SER A 164 2.99 -12.16 2.42
CA SER A 164 1.71 -12.80 2.06
C SER A 164 0.47 -11.98 2.38
N LYS A 165 0.59 -11.00 3.28
CA LYS A 165 -0.49 -10.10 3.73
C LYS A 165 -0.41 -8.70 3.12
N GLY A 166 0.55 -8.45 2.24
CA GLY A 166 0.71 -7.16 1.58
C GLY A 166 1.06 -6.01 2.54
N CYS A 167 1.74 -6.31 3.65
CA CYS A 167 2.16 -5.31 4.64
C CYS A 167 3.69 -5.25 4.87
N SER A 168 4.48 -6.08 4.18
CA SER A 168 5.95 -6.10 4.29
C SER A 168 6.63 -4.80 3.88
N TRP A 169 6.00 -4.00 3.03
CA TRP A 169 6.52 -2.72 2.56
C TRP A 169 6.45 -1.59 3.62
N CYS A 170 5.66 -1.78 4.69
CA CYS A 170 5.37 -0.73 5.66
C CYS A 170 6.65 -0.27 6.39
N PRO A 171 6.97 1.04 6.41
CA PRO A 171 8.18 1.54 7.09
C PRO A 171 8.25 1.26 8.59
N ASN A 172 7.10 1.01 9.24
CA ASN A 172 7.02 0.70 10.66
C ASN A 172 7.09 -0.81 10.96
N PHE A 173 7.30 -1.65 9.95
CA PHE A 173 7.43 -3.10 10.12
C PHE A 173 8.87 -3.49 10.40
N HIS A 174 9.08 -4.01 11.61
CA HIS A 174 10.40 -4.36 12.15
C HIS A 174 10.40 -5.85 12.55
N PRO A 175 10.62 -6.79 11.61
CA PRO A 175 10.49 -8.23 11.86
C PRO A 175 11.38 -8.74 13.00
N GLU A 176 12.55 -8.12 13.21
CA GLU A 176 13.52 -8.44 14.25
C GLU A 176 12.98 -8.25 15.69
N LYS A 177 11.90 -7.48 15.85
CA LYS A 177 11.26 -7.28 17.14
C LYS A 177 10.35 -8.42 17.56
N MET A 178 10.04 -9.33 16.64
CA MET A 178 9.24 -10.49 16.98
C MET A 178 9.96 -11.32 18.04
N LYS A 179 9.25 -11.58 19.14
CA LYS A 179 9.76 -12.42 20.22
C LYS A 179 8.62 -13.08 20.97
N ARG A 180 8.93 -14.21 21.60
CA ARG A 180 8.04 -14.85 22.56
C ARG A 180 8.02 -14.04 23.87
N ILE A 181 6.85 -13.94 24.50
CA ILE A 181 6.62 -13.30 25.80
C ILE A 181 6.28 -14.37 26.83
#